data_AF-A0A7J9HXD1-F1
#
_entry.id   AF-A0A7J9HXD1-F1
#
_cell.length_a   1.000
_cell.length_b   1.000
_cell.length_c   1.000
_cell.angle_alpha   90.00
_cell.angle_beta   90.00
_cell.angle_gamma   90.00
#
_symmetry.space_group_name_H-M   'P 1'
#
loop_
_entity.id
_entity.type
_entity.pdbx_description
1 polymer ?
#
loop_
_entity_poly.entity_id
_entity_poly.type
_entity_poly.pdbx_seq_one_letter_code
_entity_poly.pdbx_strand_id
1 'polypeptide(L)'
;IEGFDVLQAFFGVFDGHGGYKAAEGRNGGGIERCGDAIEEAIKEAYLTPDMDFLKEDVGGSTCCVTAMIHKGDLVVSNPGDCRAGGYVDFCHGVWRIQGSLAVSRAIGNKHLKQWVIAEPETKSLKIQPECEFLILASDDLWNKVTNQEAVNLVRPFCVDIDKPEPFSACKKLAELPSWRGPFGDISVMIIQLERLVSRPV
;
A
#
# COMPACT_ATOMS: atom_id res chain seq x y z
N ILE A 1 0.79 26.96 26.55
CA ILE A 1 1.42 25.63 26.41
C ILE A 1 0.66 24.97 25.26
N GLU A 2 1.08 25.21 24.02
CA GLU A 2 0.45 24.61 22.85
C GLU A 2 1.36 23.49 22.36
N GLY A 3 0.97 22.26 22.67
CA GLY A 3 1.52 21.05 22.08
C GLY A 3 0.36 20.31 21.44
N PHE A 4 0.10 20.58 20.16
CA PHE A 4 -0.82 19.78 19.38
C PHE A 4 -0.13 18.45 19.08
N ASP A 5 -0.55 17.38 19.75
CA ASP A 5 -0.03 16.04 19.51
C ASP A 5 -0.69 15.51 18.22
N VAL A 6 -0.05 15.77 17.08
CA VAL A 6 -0.50 15.25 15.79
C VAL A 6 -0.13 13.76 15.74
N LEU A 7 -1.14 12.89 15.72
CA LEU A 7 -0.96 11.45 15.72
C LEU A 7 -0.13 11.00 14.51
N GLN A 8 1.02 10.40 14.78
CA GLN A 8 1.78 9.66 13.79
C GLN A 8 1.18 8.27 13.64
N ALA A 9 0.86 7.86 12.40
CA ALA A 9 0.33 6.54 12.11
C ALA A 9 0.97 5.97 10.84
N PHE A 10 1.24 4.67 10.84
CA PHE A 10 1.80 3.96 9.70
C PHE A 10 0.93 2.76 9.35
N PHE A 11 0.64 2.61 8.06
CA PHE A 11 -0.23 1.59 7.51
C PHE A 11 0.44 0.94 6.30
N GLY A 12 0.22 -0.36 6.10
CA GLY A 12 0.76 -1.09 4.96
C GLY A 12 -0.16 -2.21 4.51
N VAL A 13 -0.26 -2.40 3.20
CA VAL A 13 -0.88 -3.56 2.56
C VAL A 13 0.22 -4.25 1.74
N PHE A 14 0.45 -5.53 2.01
CA PHE A 14 1.51 -6.33 1.38
C PHE A 14 0.86 -7.47 0.59
N ASP A 15 1.19 -7.54 -0.69
CA ASP A 15 0.74 -8.57 -1.62
C ASP A 15 1.94 -9.44 -2.02
N GLY A 16 1.89 -10.73 -1.70
CA GLY A 16 2.99 -11.67 -1.89
C GLY A 16 2.81 -12.53 -3.13
N HIS A 17 3.87 -12.72 -3.91
CA HIS A 17 3.89 -13.63 -5.05
C HIS A 17 5.01 -14.69 -4.92
N GLY A 18 4.71 -15.93 -5.29
CA GLY A 18 5.70 -17.01 -5.34
C GLY A 18 6.12 -17.61 -3.98
N GLY A 19 5.40 -17.30 -2.89
CA GLY A 19 5.60 -17.86 -1.56
C GLY A 19 5.22 -16.87 -0.44
N TYR A 20 4.61 -17.36 0.66
CA TYR A 20 4.09 -16.50 1.75
C TYR A 20 5.18 -15.78 2.56
N LYS A 21 6.40 -16.32 2.57
CA LYS A 21 7.57 -15.75 3.28
C LYS A 21 7.97 -14.36 2.79
N ALA A 22 7.57 -13.98 1.58
CA ALA A 22 7.81 -12.63 1.08
C ALA A 22 6.83 -11.60 1.65
N ALA A 23 5.66 -12.00 2.14
CA ALA A 23 4.73 -11.10 2.83
C ALA A 23 4.93 -11.15 4.36
N GLU A 24 5.40 -12.28 4.89
CA GLU A 24 5.64 -12.51 6.31
C GLU A 24 6.90 -11.79 6.81
N GLY A 25 6.79 -10.96 7.84
CA GLY A 25 7.95 -10.38 8.54
C GLY A 25 8.34 -8.95 8.18
N ARG A 26 7.60 -8.26 7.30
CA ARG A 26 7.88 -6.84 6.95
C ARG A 26 6.98 -5.87 7.71
N ASN A 27 7.03 -5.89 9.03
CA ASN A 27 6.50 -4.77 9.83
C ASN A 27 7.49 -3.61 9.73
N GLY A 28 7.01 -2.38 9.53
CA GLY A 28 7.80 -1.16 9.24
C GLY A 28 8.75 -0.70 10.34
N GLY A 29 9.61 -1.58 10.83
CA GLY A 29 10.65 -1.30 11.79
C GLY A 29 11.57 -0.21 11.26
N GLY A 30 11.52 0.96 11.90
CA GLY A 30 12.30 2.14 11.54
C GLY A 30 11.45 3.41 11.38
N ILE A 31 10.21 3.30 10.91
CA ILE A 31 9.36 4.47 10.61
C ILE A 31 8.84 5.18 11.87
N GLU A 32 8.76 4.47 12.99
CA GLU A 32 8.35 5.05 14.29
C GLU A 32 9.32 6.13 14.82
N ARG A 33 10.52 6.26 14.25
CA ARG A 33 11.59 7.19 14.73
C ARG A 33 12.03 8.22 13.69
N CYS A 34 11.16 8.54 12.75
CA CYS A 34 11.52 9.23 11.53
C CYS A 34 11.94 10.71 11.66
N GLY A 35 11.57 11.43 12.73
CA GLY A 35 11.80 12.88 12.78
C GLY A 35 11.28 13.58 11.52
N ASP A 36 12.05 14.50 10.94
CA ASP A 36 11.68 15.23 9.71
C ASP A 36 12.14 14.55 8.40
N ALA A 37 12.88 13.44 8.47
CA ALA A 37 13.48 12.76 7.32
C ALA A 37 12.60 11.64 6.75
N ILE A 38 11.34 11.96 6.41
CA ILE A 38 10.29 10.99 6.07
C ILE A 38 10.57 10.17 4.84
N GLU A 39 11.03 10.81 3.77
CA GLU A 39 11.30 10.10 2.52
C GLU A 39 12.43 9.06 2.67
N GLU A 40 13.49 9.41 3.40
CA GLU A 40 14.61 8.49 3.65
C GLU A 40 14.23 7.33 4.57
N ALA A 41 13.48 7.59 5.66
CA ALA A 41 13.03 6.52 6.54
C ALA A 41 12.08 5.54 5.84
N ILE A 42 11.20 6.05 4.96
CA ILE A 42 10.36 5.18 4.12
C ILE A 42 11.26 4.39 3.16
N LYS A 43 12.19 5.04 2.47
CA LYS A 43 13.11 4.34 1.55
C LYS A 43 13.87 3.23 2.26
N GLU A 44 14.41 3.48 3.45
CA GLU A 44 15.07 2.47 4.29
C GLU A 44 14.14 1.33 4.68
N ALA A 45 12.87 1.61 4.97
CA ALA A 45 11.86 0.61 5.30
C ALA A 45 11.51 -0.33 4.11
N TYR A 46 11.76 0.10 2.87
CA TYR A 46 11.65 -0.76 1.69
C TYR A 46 12.96 -1.50 1.37
N LEU A 47 14.10 -0.82 1.48
CA LEU A 47 15.41 -1.38 1.11
C LEU A 47 15.97 -2.37 2.13
N THR A 48 15.72 -2.15 3.43
CA THR A 48 16.25 -3.03 4.49
C THR A 48 15.66 -4.44 4.38
N PRO A 49 14.32 -4.61 4.31
CA PRO A 49 13.73 -5.94 4.08
C PRO A 49 14.08 -6.52 2.71
N ASP A 50 14.41 -5.70 1.71
CA ASP A 50 14.90 -6.18 0.41
C ASP A 50 16.25 -6.86 0.56
N MET A 51 17.20 -6.17 1.18
CA MET A 51 18.54 -6.69 1.41
C MET A 51 18.53 -7.96 2.24
N ASP A 52 17.69 -8.01 3.29
CA ASP A 52 17.58 -9.20 4.14
C ASP A 52 16.95 -10.37 3.38
N PHE A 53 15.89 -10.11 2.60
CA PHE A 53 15.28 -11.13 1.75
C PHE A 53 16.25 -11.66 0.67
N LEU A 54 17.14 -10.82 0.12
CA LEU A 54 18.13 -11.24 -0.87
C LEU A 54 19.27 -12.12 -0.29
N LYS A 55 19.51 -12.03 1.02
CA LYS A 55 20.46 -12.89 1.74
C LYS A 55 19.87 -14.28 1.99
N GLU A 56 18.55 -14.36 2.14
CA GLU A 56 17.84 -15.63 2.23
C GLU A 56 17.79 -16.31 0.84
N ASP A 57 18.07 -17.61 0.78
CA ASP A 57 17.98 -18.38 -0.48
C ASP A 57 16.53 -18.86 -0.72
N VAL A 58 15.60 -17.91 -0.63
CA VAL A 58 14.16 -18.16 -0.76
C VAL A 58 13.63 -17.47 -2.02
N GLY A 59 12.82 -18.20 -2.79
CA GLY A 59 12.08 -17.64 -3.91
C GLY A 59 10.90 -16.79 -3.44
N GLY A 60 10.54 -15.79 -4.24
CA GLY A 60 9.33 -14.98 -4.04
C GLY A 60 9.58 -13.47 -4.03
N SER A 61 8.50 -12.72 -3.90
CA SER A 61 8.50 -11.27 -3.78
C SER A 61 7.24 -10.72 -3.15
N THR A 62 7.28 -9.46 -2.71
CA THR A 62 6.06 -8.72 -2.36
C THR A 62 6.02 -7.34 -3.01
N CYS A 63 4.82 -6.92 -3.36
CA CYS A 63 4.46 -5.55 -3.66
C CYS A 63 3.77 -5.00 -2.43
N CYS A 64 4.04 -3.75 -2.03
CA CYS A 64 3.34 -3.18 -0.89
C CYS A 64 3.11 -1.68 -1.00
N VAL A 65 1.87 -1.27 -0.76
CA VAL A 65 1.54 0.14 -0.57
C VAL A 65 1.61 0.46 0.92
N THR A 66 2.29 1.55 1.26
CA THR A 66 2.36 2.07 2.61
C THR A 66 1.84 3.51 2.66
N ALA A 67 1.21 3.86 3.77
CA ALA A 67 0.73 5.20 4.05
C ALA A 67 1.19 5.62 5.45
N MET A 68 1.82 6.77 5.54
CA MET A 68 2.24 7.40 6.79
C MET A 68 1.49 8.72 6.95
N ILE A 69 0.90 8.93 8.13
CA ILE A 69 0.36 10.23 8.52
C ILE A 69 1.34 10.83 9.51
N HIS A 70 1.84 12.03 9.21
CA HIS A 70 2.80 12.76 10.04
C HIS A 70 2.56 14.26 9.93
N LYS A 71 2.36 14.95 11.06
CA LYS A 71 2.17 16.42 11.12
C LYS A 71 1.08 16.97 10.17
N GLY A 72 0.04 16.18 9.87
CA GLY A 72 -1.07 16.56 8.99
C GLY A 72 -0.83 16.28 7.50
N ASP A 73 0.33 15.72 7.17
CA ASP A 73 0.63 15.24 5.82
C ASP A 73 0.41 13.73 5.74
N LEU A 74 -0.14 13.29 4.62
CA LEU A 74 -0.26 11.90 4.19
C LEU A 74 0.85 11.62 3.19
N VAL A 75 1.80 10.76 3.59
CA VAL A 75 2.87 10.27 2.74
C VAL A 75 2.54 8.86 2.28
N VAL A 76 2.26 8.69 1.00
CA VAL A 76 1.98 7.39 0.38
C VAL A 76 3.19 6.93 -0.40
N SER A 77 3.61 5.70 -0.15
CA SER A 77 4.73 5.07 -0.85
C SER A 77 4.29 3.75 -1.43
N ASN A 78 4.59 3.53 -2.71
CA ASN A 78 4.23 2.31 -3.41
C ASN A 78 5.37 1.94 -4.38
N PRO A 79 5.76 0.67 -4.50
CA PRO A 79 6.53 0.18 -5.62
C PRO A 79 5.61 0.20 -6.85
N GLY A 80 5.37 1.38 -7.40
CA GLY A 80 4.52 1.58 -8.57
C GLY A 80 5.11 1.00 -9.87
N ASP A 81 4.32 1.10 -10.94
CA ASP A 81 4.67 0.69 -12.31
C ASP A 81 5.63 1.71 -12.95
N CYS A 82 6.93 1.44 -12.93
CA CYS A 82 7.98 2.26 -13.50
C CYS A 82 9.04 1.44 -14.24
N ARG A 83 9.29 1.83 -15.50
CA ARG A 83 10.12 1.15 -16.51
C ARG A 83 11.56 0.89 -16.04
N ALA A 84 11.96 -0.37 -16.11
CA ALA A 84 13.35 -0.80 -16.17
C ALA A 84 13.66 -1.40 -17.57
N GLY A 85 14.92 -1.36 -17.99
CA GLY A 85 15.37 -2.08 -19.20
C GLY A 85 15.14 -3.59 -19.07
N GLY A 86 15.06 -4.32 -20.18
CA GLY A 86 14.62 -5.72 -20.27
C GLY A 86 13.67 -5.90 -21.46
N TYR A 87 13.23 -7.13 -21.78
CA TYR A 87 12.12 -7.32 -22.72
C TYR A 87 10.82 -7.56 -21.95
N VAL A 88 9.72 -7.05 -22.50
CA VAL A 88 8.38 -7.25 -21.96
C VAL A 88 7.67 -8.24 -22.86
N ASP A 89 7.10 -9.28 -22.25
CA ASP A 89 6.28 -10.27 -22.94
C ASP A 89 4.81 -10.10 -22.54
N PHE A 90 3.90 -10.34 -23.47
CA PHE A 90 2.47 -10.31 -23.21
C PHE A 90 1.96 -11.75 -23.03
N CYS A 91 1.79 -12.17 -21.77
CA CYS A 91 1.40 -13.54 -21.43
C CYS A 91 0.09 -13.54 -20.65
N HIS A 92 -0.90 -14.30 -21.13
CA HIS A 92 -2.21 -14.47 -20.46
C HIS A 92 -2.93 -13.15 -20.14
N GLY A 93 -2.83 -12.15 -21.03
CA GLY A 93 -3.50 -10.87 -20.85
C GLY A 93 -2.75 -9.84 -20.00
N VAL A 94 -1.55 -10.17 -19.51
CA VAL A 94 -0.76 -9.31 -18.62
C VAL A 94 0.65 -9.13 -19.18
N TRP A 95 1.16 -7.90 -19.14
CA TRP A 95 2.55 -7.59 -19.51
C TRP A 95 3.50 -8.02 -18.39
N ARG A 96 4.56 -8.76 -18.75
CA ARG A 96 5.52 -9.33 -17.78
C ARG A 96 6.96 -9.02 -18.17
N ILE A 97 7.76 -8.60 -17.21
CA ILE A 97 9.21 -8.47 -17.33
C ILE A 97 9.82 -9.86 -17.45
N GLN A 98 10.59 -10.10 -18.52
CA GLN A 98 11.20 -11.41 -18.82
C GLN A 98 10.18 -12.56 -18.87
N GLY A 99 8.91 -12.26 -19.22
CA GLY A 99 7.81 -13.24 -19.21
C GLY A 99 7.39 -13.74 -17.82
N SER A 100 7.99 -13.25 -16.74
CA SER A 100 7.81 -13.79 -15.38
C SER A 100 6.99 -12.86 -14.48
N LEU A 101 7.46 -11.63 -14.26
CA LEU A 101 6.92 -10.74 -13.24
C LEU A 101 6.07 -9.61 -13.84
N ALA A 102 4.85 -9.42 -13.33
CA ALA A 102 3.91 -8.41 -13.83
C ALA A 102 4.13 -7.00 -13.25
N VAL A 103 5.12 -6.83 -12.38
CA VAL A 103 5.47 -5.57 -11.73
C VAL A 103 6.93 -5.21 -12.01
N SER A 104 7.23 -3.91 -12.02
CA SER A 104 8.59 -3.38 -12.22
C SER A 104 9.33 -3.00 -10.95
N ARG A 105 8.61 -2.98 -9.81
CA ARG A 105 9.17 -2.72 -8.49
C ARG A 105 8.63 -3.75 -7.52
N ALA A 106 9.51 -4.33 -6.71
CA ALA A 106 9.13 -5.30 -5.70
C ALA A 106 10.27 -5.51 -4.72
N ILE A 107 9.92 -5.85 -3.49
CA ILE A 107 10.88 -6.37 -2.52
C ILE A 107 11.08 -7.87 -2.79
N GLY A 108 12.33 -8.33 -2.90
CA GLY A 108 12.71 -9.68 -3.33
C GLY A 108 12.97 -9.79 -4.84
N ASN A 109 12.63 -10.93 -5.45
CA ASN A 109 12.97 -11.22 -6.86
C ASN A 109 14.46 -11.13 -7.21
N LYS A 110 15.32 -11.79 -6.41
CA LYS A 110 16.79 -11.78 -6.58
C LYS A 110 17.25 -11.96 -8.03
N HIS A 111 16.67 -12.92 -8.74
CA HIS A 111 17.00 -13.26 -10.13
C HIS A 111 16.58 -12.19 -11.16
N LEU A 112 15.70 -11.26 -10.78
CA LEU A 112 15.22 -10.16 -11.63
C LEU A 112 15.71 -8.77 -11.18
N LYS A 113 16.55 -8.66 -10.15
CA LYS A 113 16.97 -7.37 -9.57
C LYS A 113 17.67 -6.41 -10.54
N GLN A 114 18.23 -6.93 -11.64
CA GLN A 114 18.76 -6.10 -12.73
C GLN A 114 17.66 -5.32 -13.49
N TRP A 115 16.39 -5.70 -13.33
CA TRP A 115 15.21 -5.10 -13.97
C TRP A 115 14.10 -4.73 -12.96
N VAL A 116 14.26 -5.06 -11.67
CA VAL A 116 13.26 -4.84 -10.63
C VAL A 116 13.91 -4.14 -9.46
N ILE A 117 13.45 -2.94 -9.13
CA ILE A 117 13.99 -2.14 -8.02
C ILE A 117 13.06 -2.22 -6.80
N ALA A 118 13.63 -2.16 -5.59
CA ALA A 118 12.85 -2.14 -4.34
C ALA A 118 12.52 -0.73 -3.84
N GLU A 119 13.17 0.30 -4.39
CA GLU A 119 12.91 1.69 -4.00
C GLU A 119 11.48 2.10 -4.37
N PRO A 120 10.67 2.62 -3.42
CA PRO A 120 9.30 3.02 -3.68
C PRO A 120 9.23 4.33 -4.48
N GLU A 121 8.06 4.60 -5.07
CA GLU A 121 7.66 5.96 -5.43
C GLU A 121 6.91 6.56 -4.24
N THR A 122 7.38 7.70 -3.75
CA THR A 122 6.82 8.39 -2.57
C THR A 122 6.14 9.69 -2.99
N LYS A 123 4.93 9.93 -2.48
CA LYS A 123 4.21 11.20 -2.65
C LYS A 123 3.73 11.70 -1.30
N SER A 124 4.00 12.97 -1.02
CA SER A 124 3.45 13.68 0.13
C SER A 124 2.26 14.53 -0.30
N LEU A 125 1.15 14.40 0.41
CA LEU A 125 -0.09 15.13 0.19
C LEU A 125 -0.55 15.72 1.52
N LYS A 126 -0.90 17.00 1.52
CA LYS A 126 -1.51 17.62 2.70
C LYS A 126 -2.92 17.08 2.89
N ILE A 127 -3.24 16.59 4.09
CA ILE A 127 -4.60 16.15 4.40
C ILE A 127 -5.46 17.40 4.56
N GLN A 128 -6.47 17.54 3.71
CA GLN A 128 -7.41 18.64 3.80
C GLN A 128 -8.56 18.28 4.76
N PRO A 129 -9.22 19.27 5.39
CA PRO A 129 -10.34 19.02 6.31
C PRO A 129 -11.52 18.25 5.68
N GLU A 130 -11.70 18.37 4.36
CA GLU A 130 -12.71 17.65 3.59
C GLU A 130 -12.35 16.17 3.29
N CYS A 131 -11.13 15.74 3.60
CA CYS A 131 -10.74 14.35 3.43
C CYS A 131 -11.35 13.47 4.53
N GLU A 132 -12.38 12.70 4.18
CA GLU A 132 -13.15 11.89 5.13
C GLU A 132 -12.41 10.61 5.56
N PHE A 133 -11.86 9.86 4.59
CA PHE A 133 -11.19 8.58 4.81
C PHE A 133 -10.20 8.25 3.68
N LEU A 134 -9.28 7.32 3.95
CA LEU A 134 -8.34 6.73 2.99
C LEU A 134 -8.67 5.24 2.79
N ILE A 135 -8.65 4.78 1.54
CA ILE A 135 -8.75 3.36 1.16
C ILE A 135 -7.40 2.90 0.62
N LEU A 136 -6.82 1.88 1.24
CA LEU A 136 -5.67 1.14 0.71
C LEU A 136 -6.13 -0.27 0.36
N ALA A 137 -5.75 -0.77 -0.81
CA ALA A 137 -6.11 -2.12 -1.23
C ALA A 137 -5.12 -2.69 -2.25
N SER A 138 -5.09 -4.02 -2.38
CA SER A 138 -4.36 -4.71 -3.45
C SER A 138 -4.95 -4.40 -4.84
N ASP A 139 -4.15 -4.60 -5.88
CA ASP A 139 -4.52 -4.37 -7.27
C ASP A 139 -5.74 -5.19 -7.72
N ASP A 140 -5.91 -6.40 -7.18
CA ASP A 140 -7.07 -7.27 -7.41
C ASP A 140 -8.42 -6.59 -7.10
N LEU A 141 -8.45 -5.60 -6.19
CA LEU A 141 -9.62 -4.75 -6.00
C LEU A 141 -9.74 -3.74 -7.15
N TRP A 142 -8.71 -2.92 -7.36
CA TRP A 142 -8.74 -1.77 -8.27
C TRP A 142 -8.86 -2.16 -9.74
N ASN A 143 -8.43 -3.37 -10.11
CA ASN A 143 -8.63 -3.95 -11.43
C ASN A 143 -10.11 -4.20 -11.77
N LYS A 144 -10.97 -4.28 -10.74
CA LYS A 144 -12.38 -4.67 -10.87
C LYS A 144 -13.36 -3.64 -10.31
N VAL A 145 -12.89 -2.69 -9.50
CA VAL A 145 -13.70 -1.69 -8.79
C VAL A 145 -13.13 -0.30 -9.04
N THR A 146 -13.97 0.60 -9.52
CA THR A 146 -13.58 2.00 -9.72
C THR A 146 -13.47 2.76 -8.40
N ASN A 147 -12.67 3.83 -8.37
CA ASN A 147 -12.52 4.70 -7.20
C ASN A 147 -13.88 5.17 -6.66
N GLN A 148 -14.80 5.58 -7.54
CA GLN A 148 -16.10 6.09 -7.12
C GLN A 148 -17.02 4.98 -6.58
N GLU A 149 -16.99 3.77 -7.15
CA GLU A 149 -17.72 2.63 -6.58
C GLU A 149 -17.25 2.30 -5.17
N ALA A 150 -15.93 2.29 -4.95
CA ALA A 150 -15.35 2.06 -3.63
C ALA A 150 -15.77 3.14 -2.61
N VAL A 151 -15.69 4.42 -2.99
CA VAL A 151 -16.13 5.55 -2.15
C VAL A 151 -17.62 5.45 -1.82
N ASN A 152 -18.47 5.19 -2.82
CA ASN A 152 -19.92 5.08 -2.61
C ASN A 152 -20.29 3.91 -1.69
N LEU A 153 -19.53 2.81 -1.74
CA LEU A 153 -19.74 1.66 -0.86
C LEU A 153 -19.27 1.95 0.57
N VAL A 154 -18.11 2.60 0.74
CA VAL A 154 -17.49 2.81 2.05
C VAL A 154 -18.12 3.95 2.83
N ARG A 155 -18.42 5.08 2.18
CA ARG A 155 -18.86 6.32 2.83
C ARG A 155 -20.05 6.13 3.79
N PRO A 156 -21.11 5.37 3.45
CA PRO A 156 -22.25 5.13 4.36
C PRO A 156 -21.91 4.37 5.65
N PHE A 157 -20.75 3.71 5.72
CA PHE A 157 -20.28 2.96 6.90
C PHE A 157 -19.25 3.73 7.73
N CYS A 158 -18.82 4.90 7.27
CA CYS A 158 -17.68 5.62 7.84
C CYS A 158 -17.97 7.09 8.14
N VAL A 159 -18.92 7.73 7.45
CA VAL A 159 -19.13 9.18 7.47
C VAL A 159 -20.56 9.50 7.88
N ASP A 160 -20.75 10.56 8.66
CA ASP A 160 -22.06 11.08 9.12
C ASP A 160 -22.95 10.03 9.83
N ILE A 161 -22.34 9.13 10.61
CA ILE A 161 -23.04 8.10 11.39
C ILE A 161 -22.56 8.07 12.84
N ASP A 162 -23.50 7.85 13.76
CA ASP A 162 -23.24 7.84 15.21
C ASP A 162 -22.21 6.76 15.62
N LYS A 163 -22.21 5.63 14.90
CA LYS A 163 -21.32 4.50 15.16
C LYS A 163 -20.71 3.97 13.86
N PRO A 164 -19.49 4.43 13.51
CA PRO A 164 -18.78 3.94 12.35
C PRO A 164 -18.46 2.44 12.39
N GLU A 165 -18.64 1.77 11.25
CA GLU A 165 -18.40 0.33 11.07
C GLU A 165 -17.41 0.06 9.91
N PRO A 166 -16.16 0.58 9.97
CA PRO A 166 -15.19 0.43 8.90
C PRO A 166 -14.85 -1.03 8.59
N PHE A 167 -14.96 -1.93 9.57
CA PHE A 167 -14.79 -3.37 9.35
C PHE A 167 -15.85 -3.94 8.39
N SER A 168 -17.12 -3.56 8.58
CA SER A 168 -18.22 -3.95 7.70
C SER A 168 -18.01 -3.40 6.28
N ALA A 169 -17.48 -2.17 6.18
CA ALA A 169 -17.10 -1.56 4.92
C ALA A 169 -15.97 -2.32 4.21
N CYS A 170 -14.88 -2.67 4.92
CA CYS A 170 -13.78 -3.46 4.39
C CYS A 170 -14.27 -4.81 3.86
N LYS A 171 -15.10 -5.52 4.64
CA LYS A 171 -15.66 -6.81 4.23
C LYS A 171 -16.47 -6.71 2.94
N LYS A 172 -17.41 -5.74 2.89
CA LYS A 172 -18.25 -5.51 1.71
C LYS A 172 -17.42 -5.11 0.49
N LEU A 173 -16.40 -4.27 0.67
CA LEU A 173 -15.53 -3.84 -0.41
C LEU A 173 -14.69 -5.00 -0.95
N ALA A 174 -14.17 -5.86 -0.08
CA ALA A 174 -13.43 -7.06 -0.48
C ALA A 174 -14.32 -8.10 -1.20
N GLU A 175 -15.60 -8.17 -0.85
CA GLU A 175 -16.57 -9.06 -1.49
C GLU A 175 -17.11 -8.52 -2.83
N LEU A 176 -17.06 -7.20 -3.07
CA LEU A 176 -17.60 -6.56 -4.27
C LEU A 176 -17.11 -7.17 -5.61
N PRO A 177 -15.83 -7.54 -5.77
CA PRO A 177 -15.31 -8.09 -7.02
C PRO A 177 -15.56 -9.59 -7.22
N SER A 178 -16.14 -10.30 -6.24
CA SER A 178 -16.28 -11.77 -6.23
C SER A 178 -17.01 -12.36 -7.44
N TRP A 179 -17.82 -11.56 -8.14
CA TRP A 179 -18.56 -11.96 -9.34
C TRP A 179 -17.96 -11.40 -10.64
N ARG A 180 -16.87 -10.63 -10.58
CA ARG A 180 -16.29 -9.89 -11.72
C ARG A 180 -15.06 -10.56 -12.35
N GLY A 181 -14.79 -11.84 -12.08
CA GLY A 181 -13.69 -12.59 -12.69
C GLY A 181 -13.05 -13.60 -11.74
N PRO A 182 -11.85 -14.12 -12.08
CA PRO A 182 -11.11 -15.05 -11.23
C PRO A 182 -10.87 -14.45 -9.84
N PHE A 183 -11.00 -15.27 -8.80
CA PHE A 183 -10.66 -14.88 -7.43
C PHE A 183 -9.16 -14.57 -7.34
N GLY A 184 -8.86 -13.37 -6.85
CA GLY A 184 -7.51 -12.95 -6.47
C GLY A 184 -7.49 -12.66 -4.97
N ASP A 185 -6.30 -12.42 -4.42
CA ASP A 185 -6.10 -12.23 -2.99
C ASP A 185 -6.36 -10.77 -2.62
N ILE A 186 -7.62 -10.44 -2.33
CA ILE A 186 -8.06 -9.07 -2.04
C ILE A 186 -7.75 -8.72 -0.57
N SER A 187 -6.92 -7.72 -0.38
CA SER A 187 -6.67 -7.07 0.92
C SER A 187 -7.15 -5.63 0.88
N VAL A 188 -7.87 -5.18 1.91
CA VAL A 188 -8.45 -3.83 2.01
C VAL A 188 -8.26 -3.26 3.41
N MET A 189 -7.86 -2.00 3.49
CA MET A 189 -7.77 -1.22 4.72
C MET A 189 -8.45 0.14 4.52
N ILE A 190 -9.29 0.52 5.47
CA ILE A 190 -9.99 1.80 5.50
C ILE A 190 -9.56 2.57 6.74
N ILE A 191 -9.10 3.80 6.56
CA ILE A 191 -8.59 4.67 7.62
C ILE A 191 -9.45 5.93 7.67
N GLN A 192 -10.16 6.14 8.79
CA GLN A 192 -10.95 7.37 8.99
C GLN A 192 -10.01 8.52 9.37
N LEU A 193 -9.94 9.55 8.53
CA LEU A 193 -8.98 10.65 8.68
C LEU A 193 -9.41 11.67 9.73
N GLU A 194 -10.73 11.83 9.94
CA GLU A 194 -11.27 12.72 10.99
C GLU A 194 -10.75 12.42 12.40
N ARG A 195 -10.32 11.18 12.65
CA ARG A 195 -9.77 10.75 13.94
C ARG A 195 -8.27 11.01 14.07
N LEU A 196 -7.59 11.32 12.98
CA LEU A 196 -6.14 11.44 12.89
C LEU A 196 -5.68 12.88 12.63
N VAL A 197 -6.59 13.73 12.14
CA VAL A 197 -6.37 15.16 11.97
C VAL A 197 -7.20 15.90 13.01
N SER A 198 -6.55 16.62 13.92
CA SER A 198 -7.26 17.47 14.88
C SER A 198 -8.06 18.52 14.12
N ARG A 199 -9.37 18.60 14.38
CA ARG A 199 -10.17 19.73 13.91
C ARG A 199 -9.70 20.99 14.66
N PRO A 200 -9.39 22.10 13.97
CA PRO A 200 -9.23 23.37 14.66
C PRO A 200 -10.54 23.68 15.39
N VAL A 201 -10.42 23.96 16.70
CA VAL A 201 -11.52 24.45 17.54
C VAL A 201 -11.83 25.89 17.16
#